data_AF-A0A2A4B214-F1
#
_entry.id   AF-A0A2A4B214-F1
#
_cell.length_a   1.000
_cell.length_b   1.000
_cell.length_c   1.000
_cell.angle_alpha   90.00
_cell.angle_beta   90.00
_cell.angle_gamma   90.00
#
_symmetry.space_group_name_H-M   'P 1'
#
loop_
_entity.id
_entity.type
_entity.pdbx_description
1 polymer ?
#
loop_
_entity_poly.entity_id
_entity_poly.type
_entity_poly.pdbx_seq_one_letter_code
_entity_poly.pdbx_strand_id
1 'polypeptide(L)' 'MTLARIVPVAGALFGLVIMGRATQLPQQILGLAIVLAALWVMATLPRALARKWRTPPAP' A
#
# COMPACT_ATOMS: atom_id res chain seq x y z
N MET A 1 -11.67 -10.66 0.11
CA MET A 1 -11.00 -9.80 -0.89
C MET A 1 -11.05 -8.30 -0.57
N THR A 2 -12.07 -7.82 0.13
CA THR A 2 -12.27 -6.40 0.49
C THR A 2 -11.14 -5.82 1.37
N LEU A 3 -10.73 -6.51 2.43
CA LEU A 3 -9.65 -6.04 3.32
C LEU A 3 -8.33 -5.78 2.57
N ALA A 4 -7.96 -6.65 1.62
CA ALA A 4 -6.75 -6.52 0.80
C ALA A 4 -6.76 -5.29 -0.12
N ARG A 5 -7.94 -4.71 -0.41
CA ARG A 5 -8.09 -3.47 -1.18
C ARG A 5 -8.14 -2.25 -0.27
N ILE A 6 -8.69 -2.37 0.94
CA ILE A 6 -8.87 -1.27 1.89
C ILE A 6 -7.54 -0.81 2.50
N VAL A 7 -6.69 -1.76 2.90
CA VAL A 7 -5.39 -1.46 3.55
C VAL A 7 -4.50 -0.53 2.71
N PRO A 8 -4.26 -0.77 1.41
CA PRO A 8 -3.42 0.13 0.61
C PRO A 8 -4.05 1.51 0.37
N VAL A 9 -5.37 1.57 0.19
CA VAL A 9 -6.08 2.85 0.02
C VAL A 9 -5.95 3.71 1.29
N ALA A 10 -6.13 3.10 2.47
CA ALA A 10 -5.93 3.79 3.74
C ALA A 10 -4.49 4.30 3.92
N GLY A 11 -3.48 3.52 3.52
CA GLY A 11 -2.08 3.94 3.53
C GLY A 11 -1.77 5.11 2.58
N ALA A 12 -2.36 5.10 1.37
CA ALA A 12 -2.18 6.17 0.40
C ALA A 12 -2.81 7.49 0.87
N LEU A 13 -4.03 7.43 1.45
CA LEU A 13 -4.69 8.59 2.04
C LEU A 13 -3.91 9.16 3.22
N PHE A 14 -3.38 8.29 4.10
CA PHE A 14 -2.57 8.72 5.23
C PHE A 14 -1.29 9.44 4.79
N GLY A 15 -0.57 8.90 3.80
CA GLY A 15 0.62 9.55 3.24
C GLY A 15 0.30 10.89 2.55
N LEU A 16 -0.83 10.99 1.85
CA LEU A 16 -1.27 12.23 1.21
C LEU A 16 -1.62 13.33 2.24
N VAL A 17 -2.26 12.96 3.36
CA VAL A 17 -2.56 13.89 4.47
C VAL A 17 -1.29 14.44 5.10
N ILE A 18 -0.27 13.60 5.30
CA ILE A 18 1.04 14.04 5.83
C ILE A 18 1.71 15.00 4.85
N MET A 19 1.70 14.67 3.55
CA MET A 19 2.28 15.52 2.50
C MET A 19 1.62 16.90 2.43
N GLY A 20 0.29 16.96 2.46
CA GLY A 20 -0.47 18.21 2.35
C GLY A 20 -0.37 19.14 3.57
N ARG A 21 0.08 18.60 4.71
CA ARG A 21 0.25 19.36 5.97
C ARG A 21 1.70 19.82 6.20
N ALA A 22 2.66 19.34 5.41
CA ALA A 22 4.09 19.53 5.68
C ALA A 22 4.61 20.87 5.14
N THR A 23 5.03 21.76 6.05
CA THR A 23 5.68 23.04 5.73
C THR A 23 7.21 22.94 5.65
N GLN A 24 7.78 21.81 6.11
CA GLN A 24 9.22 21.55 6.16
C GLN A 24 9.59 20.38 5.24
N LEU A 25 10.69 20.51 4.48
CA LEU A 25 11.21 19.47 3.57
C LEU A 25 11.30 18.04 4.17
N PRO A 26 11.82 17.81 5.39
CA PRO A 26 11.89 16.46 5.94
C PRO A 26 10.52 15.81 6.16
N GLN A 27 9.49 16.59 6.49
CA GLN A 27 8.12 16.08 6.65
C GLN A 27 7.49 15.72 5.31
N GLN A 28 7.79 16.45 4.23
CA GLN A 28 7.34 16.11 2.88
C GLN A 28 7.95 14.79 2.40
N ILE A 29 9.25 14.57 2.64
CA ILE A 29 9.94 13.32 2.28
C ILE A 29 9.31 12.13 3.01
N LEU A 30 8.99 12.29 4.30
CA LEU A 30 8.32 11.24 5.08
C LEU A 30 6.93 10.92 4.51
N GLY A 31 6.13 11.94 4.18
CA GLY A 31 4.83 11.77 3.52
C GLY A 31 4.94 11.01 2.20
N LEU A 32 5.89 11.40 1.35
CA LEU A 32 6.16 10.73 0.07
C LEU A 32 6.59 9.26 0.27
N ALA A 33 7.46 8.99 1.23
CA ALA A 33 7.90 7.62 1.54
C ALA A 33 6.73 6.71 1.96
N ILE A 34 5.79 7.25 2.76
CA ILE A 34 4.59 6.53 3.19
C ILE A 34 3.65 6.25 2.00
N VAL A 35 3.44 7.24 1.14
CA VAL A 35 2.64 7.04 -0.09
C VAL A 35 3.24 5.95 -0.97
N LEU A 36 4.56 6.00 -1.20
CA LEU A 36 5.26 4.98 -2.01
C LEU A 36 5.18 3.59 -1.38
N ALA A 37 5.35 3.48 -0.06
CA ALA A 37 5.17 2.22 0.65
C ALA A 37 3.74 1.67 0.51
N ALA A 38 2.72 2.52 0.62
CA ALA A 38 1.32 2.12 0.45
C ALA A 38 1.00 1.63 -0.97
N LEU A 39 1.51 2.33 -2.00
CA LEU A 39 1.39 1.90 -3.40
C LEU A 39 2.09 0.56 -3.64
N TRP A 40 3.26 0.35 -3.03
CA TRP A 40 3.98 -0.91 -3.13
C TRP A 40 3.19 -2.07 -2.52
N VAL A 41 2.59 -1.87 -1.35
CA VAL A 41 1.72 -2.84 -0.69
C VAL A 41 0.52 -3.15 -1.58
N MET A 42 -0.11 -2.13 -2.19
CA MET A 42 -1.24 -2.31 -3.12
C MET A 42 -0.89 -3.23 -4.30
N ALA A 43 0.31 -3.08 -4.85
CA ALA A 43 0.75 -3.85 -6.01
C ALA A 43 1.20 -5.28 -5.67
N THR A 44 1.70 -5.51 -4.45
CA THR A 44 2.32 -6.78 -4.03
C THR A 44 1.36 -7.71 -3.30
N LEU A 45 0.45 -7.18 -2.47
CA LEU A 45 -0.52 -7.99 -1.73
C LEU A 45 -1.36 -8.94 -2.61
N PRO A 46 -2.00 -8.48 -3.71
CA PRO A 46 -2.82 -9.36 -4.53
C PRO A 46 -2.00 -10.44 -5.24
N ARG A 47 -0.77 -10.14 -5.65
CA ARG A 47 0.16 -11.13 -6.23
C ARG A 47 0.57 -12.19 -5.21
N ALA A 48 0.80 -11.80 -3.96
CA ALA A 48 1.13 -12.72 -2.88
C ALA A 48 -0.06 -13.62 -2.51
N LEU A 49 -1.28 -13.05 -2.41
CA LEU A 49 -2.50 -13.84 -2.21
C LEU A 49 -2.77 -14.78 -3.38
N ALA A 50 -2.61 -14.32 -4.63
CA ALA A 50 -2.80 -15.18 -5.80
C ALA A 50 -1.86 -16.38 -5.81
N ARG A 51 -0.61 -16.22 -5.32
CA ARG A 51 0.33 -17.34 -5.14
C ARG A 51 -0.09 -18.29 -4.03
N LYS A 52 -0.62 -17.77 -2.92
CA LYS A 52 -1.04 -18.58 -1.76
C LYS A 52 -2.33 -19.37 -2.00
N TRP A 53 -3.20 -18.86 -2.88
CA TRP A 53 -4.50 -19.46 -3.18
C TRP A 53 -4.51 -20.27 -4.48
N ARG A 54 -3.34 -20.56 -5.05
CA ARG A 54 -3.21 -21.47 -6.20
C ARG A 54 -3.50 -22.90 -5.69
N THR A 55 -4.66 -23.45 -6.06
CA THR A 55 -5.01 -24.84 -5.79
C THR A 55 -3.93 -25.75 -6.37
N PRO A 56 -3.45 -26.77 -5.62
CA PRO A 56 -2.48 -27.72 -6.14
C PRO A 56 -3.01 -28.36 -7.44
N PRO A 57 -2.17 -28.58 -8.47
CA PRO A 57 -2.58 -29.34 -9.63
C PRO A 57 -3.08 -30.72 -9.16
N ALA A 58 -4.29 -31.10 -9.57
CA ALA A 58 -4.85 -32.41 -9.26
C ALA A 58 -3.94 -33.49 -9.86
N PRO A 59 -3.69 -34.60 -9.12
CA PRO A 59 -2.82 -35.69 -9.55
C PRO A 59 -3.32 -36.41 -10.81
#